data_AF-A0A519LCT3-F1
#
_entry.id   AF-A0A519LCT3-F1
#
_cell.length_a   1.000
_cell.length_b   1.000
_cell.length_c   1.000
_cell.angle_alpha   90.00
_cell.angle_beta   90.00
_cell.angle_gamma   90.00
#
_symmetry.space_group_name_H-M   'P 1'
#
loop_
_entity.id
_entity.type
_entity.pdbx_description
1 polymer ?
#
loop_
_entity_poly.entity_id
_entity_poly.type
_entity_poly.pdbx_seq_one_letter_code
_entity_poly.pdbx_strand_id
1 'polypeptide(L)'
;MDVALKTARIALVGNPNSGKTALFNALTGSHQKVANYAGVTVERKEGFIRSASGRTMSVLDLPGTYSLRARSPDEEVTRDAVLGRLAGETPPDVIVAVADATNLRLVLRLILELKAIGRPMVLALNMFDIAQRQGLRIDLEGLRAELSVPIITTVATRRRGVDDLVAEVETAVAANASFGDSDWVVPDAEALRGKAREAERIMKAYVLPPERPDTLTGKIDGVLLHPVAGLLILLGILFVMFQSVFAWAAPAMDGIETVIGLVGQGVAAVIPDAGLWGLFQSLLVDGLIGGVASVLVFLPQILIIFAFIIALEDFGYMSRAAFLMDKIMGGAGLHGRAFIPLLSSFACAIPGIMATRVIDNRRDRLTTILVAPLMTCSARIPVYVLIIAAFIPNETVWGFVNLQGLVMFGLYAAGIVSALTVSFVIRKIFWRGSTEPFMMELPAYKMPDLKNVLFNLWLRARIFINRAARIILPLMIIVWFLSTFPYPPEGATGPAIDYSFAGMIGHALEPLFRPIGFNWQMVVALVPGMAAREVAVAALGTVYSVADAENATSAMAGVLAANWSLATGLSFLAWYIFAPQCMPTLGVVRRETNSMKWTWIMIVYMFGLAYLASFVTYRVAVALGGG
;
A
#
# COMPACT_ATOMS: atom_id res chain seq x y z
N MET A 1 -45.16 24.12 -33.34
CA MET A 1 -45.06 24.24 -31.86
C MET A 1 -44.07 23.16 -31.43
N ASP A 2 -42.77 23.47 -31.45
CA ASP A 2 -41.73 22.56 -30.96
C ASP A 2 -41.76 22.58 -29.43
N VAL A 3 -42.37 21.56 -28.84
CA VAL A 3 -42.20 21.30 -27.40
C VAL A 3 -40.76 20.84 -27.24
N ALA A 4 -39.88 21.73 -26.77
CA ALA A 4 -38.50 21.39 -26.46
C ALA A 4 -38.50 20.21 -25.47
N LEU A 5 -38.12 19.02 -25.94
CA LEU A 5 -38.04 17.82 -25.11
C LEU A 5 -37.07 18.09 -23.95
N LYS A 6 -37.54 17.91 -22.72
CA LYS A 6 -36.71 18.04 -21.51
C LYS A 6 -35.47 17.15 -21.65
N THR A 7 -34.30 17.71 -21.34
CA THR A 7 -33.04 16.95 -21.34
C THR A 7 -33.13 15.80 -20.35
N ALA A 8 -32.98 14.57 -20.83
CA ALA A 8 -32.99 13.38 -19.98
C ALA A 8 -31.61 13.10 -19.40
N ARG A 9 -31.55 12.64 -18.15
CA ARG A 9 -30.32 12.31 -17.45
C ARG A 9 -30.12 10.80 -17.37
N ILE A 10 -29.00 10.34 -17.89
CA ILE A 10 -28.59 8.93 -17.94
C ILE A 10 -27.44 8.74 -16.95
N ALA A 11 -27.56 7.76 -16.06
CA ALA A 11 -26.44 7.32 -15.22
C ALA A 11 -25.84 6.02 -15.76
N LEU A 12 -24.57 6.04 -16.15
CA LEU A 12 -23.80 4.83 -16.47
C LEU A 12 -23.26 4.22 -15.18
N VAL A 13 -23.68 2.99 -14.88
CA VAL A 13 -23.29 2.25 -13.67
C VAL A 13 -22.77 0.88 -14.07
N GLY A 14 -21.71 0.39 -13.44
CA GLY A 14 -21.24 -0.97 -13.68
C GLY A 14 -20.03 -1.32 -12.83
N ASN A 15 -19.63 -2.58 -12.88
CA ASN A 15 -18.41 -3.05 -12.20
C ASN A 15 -17.17 -2.32 -12.76
N PRO A 16 -16.12 -2.14 -11.95
CA PRO A 16 -14.79 -1.80 -12.47
C PRO A 16 -14.41 -2.74 -13.62
N ASN A 17 -13.78 -2.19 -14.67
CA ASN A 17 -13.37 -2.91 -15.87
C ASN A 17 -14.48 -3.50 -16.76
N SER A 18 -15.77 -3.22 -16.52
CA SER A 18 -16.85 -3.67 -17.44
C SER A 18 -16.87 -2.97 -18.82
N GLY A 19 -15.88 -2.12 -19.08
CA GLY A 19 -15.79 -1.29 -20.28
C GLY A 19 -16.73 -0.07 -20.26
N LYS A 20 -17.25 0.31 -19.09
CA LYS A 20 -18.06 1.52 -18.87
C LYS A 20 -17.44 2.79 -19.46
N THR A 21 -16.16 3.07 -19.17
CA THR A 21 -15.46 4.25 -19.73
C THR A 21 -15.28 4.17 -21.24
N ALA A 22 -15.08 2.98 -21.80
CA ALA A 22 -15.03 2.81 -23.25
C ALA A 22 -16.41 3.07 -23.89
N LEU A 23 -17.49 2.62 -23.25
CA LEU A 23 -18.86 2.88 -23.70
C LEU A 23 -19.23 4.36 -23.58
N PHE A 24 -18.83 5.01 -22.48
CA PHE A 24 -18.98 6.46 -22.29
C PHE A 24 -18.31 7.24 -23.44
N ASN A 25 -17.04 6.95 -23.72
CA ASN A 25 -16.32 7.59 -24.83
C ASN A 25 -16.94 7.29 -26.20
N ALA A 26 -17.50 6.09 -26.39
CA ALA A 26 -18.20 5.72 -27.61
C ALA A 26 -19.51 6.51 -27.80
N LEU A 27 -20.23 6.80 -26.70
CA LEU A 27 -21.46 7.58 -26.68
C LEU A 27 -21.20 9.08 -26.86
N THR A 28 -20.27 9.67 -26.10
CA THR A 28 -20.14 11.14 -25.98
C THR A 28 -19.07 11.74 -26.91
N GLY A 29 -18.16 10.92 -27.44
CA GLY A 29 -17.03 11.41 -28.24
C GLY A 29 -16.16 12.41 -27.46
N SER A 30 -15.76 13.50 -28.12
CA SER A 30 -14.93 14.56 -27.53
C SER A 30 -15.69 15.55 -26.64
N HIS A 31 -17.03 15.48 -26.58
CA HIS A 31 -17.86 16.44 -25.87
C HIS A 31 -18.11 16.03 -24.42
N GLN A 32 -17.03 15.85 -23.66
CA GLN A 32 -17.08 15.51 -22.23
C GLN A 32 -16.53 16.65 -21.35
N LYS A 33 -17.15 16.86 -20.20
CA LYS A 33 -16.67 17.73 -19.12
C LYS A 33 -16.18 16.86 -17.97
N VAL A 34 -14.95 17.13 -17.52
CA VAL A 34 -14.34 16.48 -16.36
C VAL A 34 -14.28 17.48 -15.22
N ALA A 35 -14.89 17.15 -14.09
CA ALA A 35 -14.89 17.93 -12.86
C ALA A 35 -14.65 17.00 -11.66
N ASN A 36 -14.71 17.52 -10.43
CA ASN A 36 -14.77 16.71 -9.22
C ASN A 36 -16.12 16.90 -8.54
N TYR A 37 -16.63 15.86 -7.88
CA TYR A 37 -17.81 15.99 -7.04
C TYR A 37 -17.53 16.91 -5.84
N ALA A 38 -18.55 17.66 -5.39
CA ALA A 38 -18.40 18.62 -4.30
C ALA A 38 -17.94 17.91 -3.01
N GLY A 39 -16.84 18.38 -2.42
CA GLY A 39 -16.34 17.88 -1.13
C GLY A 39 -15.56 16.56 -1.18
N VAL A 40 -15.36 15.95 -2.35
CA VAL A 40 -14.59 14.70 -2.50
C VAL A 40 -13.65 14.76 -3.71
N THR A 41 -12.57 13.97 -3.68
CA THR A 41 -11.59 13.89 -4.78
C THR A 41 -12.02 12.93 -5.90
N VAL A 42 -13.31 12.62 -5.99
CA VAL A 42 -13.86 11.67 -6.97
C VAL A 42 -14.13 12.41 -8.29
N GLU A 43 -13.59 11.88 -9.38
CA GLU A 43 -13.75 12.44 -10.72
C GLU A 43 -15.20 12.31 -11.21
N ARG A 44 -15.77 13.40 -11.71
CA ARG A 44 -17.11 13.49 -12.31
C ARG A 44 -16.95 13.71 -13.82
N LYS A 45 -17.39 12.74 -14.63
CA LYS A 45 -17.41 12.86 -16.11
C LYS A 45 -18.84 12.93 -16.59
N GLU A 46 -19.14 13.99 -17.34
CA GLU A 46 -20.45 14.19 -17.95
C GLU A 46 -20.27 14.51 -19.43
N GLY A 47 -21.07 13.90 -20.28
CA GLY A 47 -21.13 14.22 -21.70
C GLY A 47 -22.55 14.35 -22.19
N PHE A 48 -22.72 14.84 -23.42
CA PHE A 48 -24.04 15.02 -24.02
C PHE A 48 -24.14 14.19 -25.29
N ILE A 49 -25.30 13.56 -25.47
CA ILE A 49 -25.65 12.83 -26.68
C ILE A 49 -26.98 13.36 -27.23
N ARG A 50 -27.17 13.23 -28.54
CA ARG A 50 -28.45 13.48 -29.20
C ARG A 50 -28.94 12.17 -29.79
N SER A 51 -30.18 11.79 -29.48
CA SER A 51 -30.80 10.62 -30.11
C SER A 51 -31.20 10.92 -31.55
N ALA A 52 -31.56 9.87 -32.30
CA ALA A 52 -32.08 9.98 -33.65
C ALA A 52 -33.38 10.81 -33.74
N SER A 53 -34.15 10.90 -32.66
CA SER A 53 -35.36 11.73 -32.58
C SER A 53 -35.07 13.22 -32.32
N GLY A 54 -33.80 13.58 -32.05
CA GLY A 54 -33.38 14.94 -31.69
C GLY A 54 -33.42 15.24 -30.19
N ARG A 55 -33.82 14.29 -29.32
CA ARG A 55 -33.77 14.48 -27.86
C ARG A 55 -32.32 14.59 -27.38
N THR A 56 -32.03 15.64 -26.61
CA THR A 56 -30.73 15.78 -25.94
C THR A 56 -30.74 15.01 -24.62
N MET A 57 -29.70 14.24 -24.36
CA MET A 57 -29.55 13.47 -23.12
C MET A 57 -28.16 13.72 -22.53
N SER A 58 -28.09 13.98 -21.21
CA SER A 58 -26.81 14.05 -20.51
C SER A 58 -26.46 12.68 -19.94
N VAL A 59 -25.22 12.25 -20.17
CA VAL A 59 -24.69 10.98 -19.72
C VAL A 59 -23.69 11.26 -18.62
N LEU A 60 -23.97 10.75 -17.43
CA LEU A 60 -23.10 10.82 -16.26
C LEU A 60 -22.37 9.48 -16.10
N ASP A 61 -21.05 9.51 -16.17
CA ASP A 61 -20.22 8.35 -15.86
C ASP A 61 -20.02 8.26 -14.35
N LEU A 62 -20.70 7.32 -13.69
CA LEU A 62 -20.51 7.08 -12.27
C LEU A 62 -19.27 6.19 -12.04
N PRO A 63 -18.57 6.32 -10.91
CA PRO A 63 -17.48 5.40 -10.59
C PRO A 63 -17.90 3.93 -10.62
N GLY A 64 -16.94 3.03 -10.88
CA GLY A 64 -17.23 1.60 -10.88
C GLY A 64 -17.59 1.12 -9.48
N THR A 65 -18.64 0.28 -9.37
CA THR A 65 -19.06 -0.30 -8.08
C THR A 65 -19.41 -1.77 -8.24
N TYR A 66 -19.14 -2.59 -7.22
CA TYR A 66 -19.61 -3.98 -7.17
C TYR A 66 -20.90 -4.15 -6.38
N SER A 67 -21.27 -3.16 -5.56
CA SER A 67 -22.47 -3.18 -4.72
C SER A 67 -22.85 -1.78 -4.24
N LEU A 68 -24.14 -1.56 -4.05
CA LEU A 68 -24.68 -0.32 -3.50
C LEU A 68 -24.44 -0.14 -2.00
N ARG A 69 -23.81 -1.10 -1.30
CA ARG A 69 -23.37 -0.87 0.09
C ARG A 69 -22.31 0.22 0.20
N ALA A 70 -21.52 0.41 -0.86
CA ALA A 70 -20.40 1.33 -0.96
C ALA A 70 -19.28 1.09 0.07
N ARG A 71 -18.10 0.71 -0.41
CA ARG A 71 -16.89 0.42 0.38
C ARG A 71 -15.81 1.48 0.22
N SER A 72 -15.94 2.32 -0.78
CA SER A 72 -15.01 3.39 -1.15
C SER A 72 -15.77 4.71 -1.38
N PRO A 73 -15.11 5.88 -1.32
CA PRO A 73 -15.76 7.16 -1.66
C PRO A 73 -16.38 7.14 -3.06
N ASP A 74 -15.72 6.48 -4.01
CA ASP A 74 -16.18 6.30 -5.39
C ASP A 74 -17.50 5.52 -5.44
N GLU A 75 -17.61 4.44 -4.67
CA GLU A 75 -18.86 3.67 -4.56
C GLU A 75 -19.93 4.44 -3.78
N GLU A 76 -19.56 5.27 -2.78
CA GLU A 76 -20.49 6.12 -2.03
C GLU A 76 -21.18 7.12 -2.97
N VAL A 77 -20.39 7.79 -3.82
CA VAL A 77 -20.90 8.69 -4.87
C VAL A 77 -21.84 7.95 -5.82
N THR A 78 -21.45 6.75 -6.26
CA THR A 78 -22.28 5.94 -7.18
C THR A 78 -23.62 5.58 -6.55
N ARG A 79 -23.61 5.08 -5.31
CA ARG A 79 -24.81 4.75 -4.54
C ARG A 79 -25.71 5.97 -4.38
N ASP A 80 -25.16 7.08 -3.91
CA ASP A 80 -25.94 8.27 -3.60
C ASP A 80 -26.51 8.92 -4.88
N ALA A 81 -25.78 8.84 -6.00
CA ALA A 81 -26.27 9.28 -7.31
C ALA A 81 -27.46 8.44 -7.79
N VAL A 82 -27.37 7.10 -7.75
CA VAL A 82 -28.48 6.23 -8.20
C VAL A 82 -29.68 6.25 -7.25
N LEU A 83 -29.47 6.51 -5.96
CA LEU A 83 -30.56 6.69 -4.99
C LEU A 83 -31.18 8.09 -5.05
N GLY A 84 -30.59 9.04 -5.78
CA GLY A 84 -31.04 10.43 -5.82
C GLY A 84 -30.77 11.20 -4.52
N ARG A 85 -29.82 10.73 -3.70
CA ARG A 85 -29.41 11.34 -2.42
C ARG A 85 -28.16 12.21 -2.55
N LEU A 86 -27.58 12.30 -3.75
CA LEU A 86 -26.36 13.07 -3.99
C LEU A 86 -26.64 14.57 -3.97
N ALA A 87 -26.03 15.29 -3.02
CA ALA A 87 -26.25 16.71 -2.82
C ALA A 87 -25.87 17.53 -4.06
N GLY A 88 -26.77 18.42 -4.50
CA GLY A 88 -26.56 19.30 -5.65
C GLY A 88 -26.74 18.63 -7.03
N GLU A 89 -27.07 17.34 -7.06
CA GLU A 89 -27.36 16.61 -8.30
C GLU A 89 -28.84 16.23 -8.37
N THR A 90 -29.36 16.31 -9.58
CA THR A 90 -30.73 15.88 -9.89
C THR A 90 -30.70 14.38 -10.20
N PRO A 91 -31.64 13.59 -9.67
CA PRO A 91 -31.62 12.14 -9.85
C PRO A 91 -31.69 11.73 -11.33
N PRO A 92 -31.07 10.59 -11.72
CA PRO A 92 -31.10 10.12 -13.11
C PRO A 92 -32.49 9.61 -13.50
N ASP A 93 -32.91 9.92 -14.73
CA ASP A 93 -34.18 9.44 -15.29
C ASP A 93 -34.12 7.95 -15.66
N VAL A 94 -32.92 7.48 -16.05
CA VAL A 94 -32.66 6.09 -16.46
C VAL A 94 -31.25 5.66 -16.06
N ILE A 95 -31.11 4.41 -15.66
CA ILE A 95 -29.83 3.77 -15.38
C ILE A 95 -29.42 2.91 -16.57
N VAL A 96 -28.23 3.14 -17.11
CA VAL A 96 -27.60 2.20 -18.05
C VAL A 96 -26.61 1.35 -17.26
N ALA A 97 -27.00 0.11 -16.97
CA ALA A 97 -26.15 -0.86 -16.30
C ALA A 97 -25.18 -1.47 -17.33
N VAL A 98 -23.88 -1.22 -17.21
CA VAL A 98 -22.86 -1.74 -18.10
C VAL A 98 -22.29 -3.04 -17.54
N ALA A 99 -22.56 -4.13 -18.24
CA ALA A 99 -22.20 -5.47 -17.83
C ALA A 99 -21.12 -6.07 -18.73
N ASP A 100 -20.10 -6.68 -18.13
CA ASP A 100 -19.15 -7.51 -18.86
C ASP A 100 -19.77 -8.88 -19.15
N ALA A 101 -19.96 -9.19 -20.43
CA ALA A 101 -20.48 -10.48 -20.88
C ALA A 101 -19.58 -11.67 -20.51
N THR A 102 -18.28 -11.44 -20.30
CA THR A 102 -17.33 -12.48 -19.92
C THR A 102 -17.41 -12.85 -18.43
N ASN A 103 -17.99 -11.98 -17.59
CA ASN A 103 -18.08 -12.17 -16.14
C ASN A 103 -19.46 -11.83 -15.56
N LEU A 104 -20.51 -12.40 -16.15
CA LEU A 104 -21.91 -12.15 -15.77
C LEU A 104 -22.22 -12.44 -14.28
N ARG A 105 -21.52 -13.38 -13.65
CA ARG A 105 -21.77 -13.77 -12.25
C ARG A 105 -21.72 -12.58 -11.29
N LEU A 106 -20.66 -11.76 -11.35
CA LEU A 106 -20.51 -10.62 -10.44
C LEU A 106 -21.44 -9.48 -10.81
N VAL A 107 -21.69 -9.28 -12.10
CA VAL A 107 -22.52 -8.18 -12.56
C VAL A 107 -24.00 -8.40 -12.22
N LEU A 108 -24.49 -9.65 -12.33
CA LEU A 108 -25.89 -9.99 -12.00
C LEU A 108 -26.25 -9.57 -10.58
N ARG A 109 -25.32 -9.67 -9.62
CA ARG A 109 -25.58 -9.21 -8.25
C ARG A 109 -25.83 -7.70 -8.19
N LEU A 110 -25.00 -6.89 -8.87
CA LEU A 110 -25.20 -5.44 -8.93
C LEU A 110 -26.53 -5.11 -9.65
N ILE A 111 -26.84 -5.80 -10.74
CA ILE A 111 -28.09 -5.61 -11.50
C ILE A 111 -29.31 -5.87 -10.60
N LEU A 112 -29.29 -6.93 -9.79
CA LEU A 112 -30.36 -7.22 -8.83
C LEU A 112 -30.46 -6.16 -7.72
N GLU A 113 -29.36 -5.51 -7.36
CA GLU A 113 -29.37 -4.36 -6.43
C GLU A 113 -29.95 -3.10 -7.10
N LEU A 114 -29.57 -2.82 -8.36
CA LEU A 114 -30.08 -1.68 -9.13
C LEU A 114 -31.57 -1.84 -9.47
N LYS A 115 -32.01 -3.05 -9.84
CA LYS A 115 -33.43 -3.36 -10.08
C LYS A 115 -34.29 -3.09 -8.84
N ALA A 116 -33.76 -3.37 -7.66
CA ALA A 116 -34.46 -3.13 -6.40
C ALA A 116 -34.63 -1.63 -6.06
N ILE A 117 -33.91 -0.72 -6.73
CA ILE A 117 -34.15 0.72 -6.62
C ILE A 117 -35.47 1.10 -7.30
N GLY A 118 -35.89 0.34 -8.33
CA GLY A 118 -37.12 0.58 -9.08
C GLY A 118 -37.00 1.64 -10.19
N ARG A 119 -35.80 2.18 -10.46
CA ARG A 119 -35.59 3.13 -11.57
C ARG A 119 -35.63 2.40 -12.92
N PRO A 120 -36.10 3.05 -14.00
CA PRO A 120 -35.94 2.51 -15.35
C PRO A 120 -34.48 2.17 -15.61
N MET A 121 -34.24 0.97 -16.10
CA MET A 121 -32.91 0.44 -16.31
C MET A 121 -32.82 -0.21 -17.68
N VAL A 122 -31.70 0.00 -18.37
CA VAL A 122 -31.31 -0.73 -19.59
C VAL A 122 -29.97 -1.40 -19.33
N LEU A 123 -29.86 -2.68 -19.65
CA LEU A 123 -28.64 -3.46 -19.48
C LEU A 123 -27.81 -3.44 -20.78
N ALA A 124 -26.67 -2.76 -20.76
CA ALA A 124 -25.69 -2.79 -21.82
C ALA A 124 -24.70 -3.95 -21.59
N LEU A 125 -24.92 -5.07 -22.27
CA LEU A 125 -24.08 -6.26 -22.19
C LEU A 125 -22.86 -6.10 -23.11
N ASN A 126 -21.77 -5.55 -22.57
CA ASN A 126 -20.54 -5.19 -23.25
C ASN A 126 -19.56 -6.36 -23.38
N MET A 127 -18.54 -6.20 -24.24
CA MET A 127 -17.53 -7.23 -24.54
C MET A 127 -18.14 -8.55 -25.07
N PHE A 128 -19.30 -8.46 -25.70
CA PHE A 128 -20.04 -9.64 -26.18
C PHE A 128 -19.25 -10.45 -27.21
N ASP A 129 -18.41 -9.79 -28.01
CA ASP A 129 -17.52 -10.43 -28.98
C ASP A 129 -16.38 -11.23 -28.33
N ILE A 130 -15.93 -10.83 -27.14
CA ILE A 130 -14.95 -11.58 -26.36
C ILE A 130 -15.63 -12.80 -25.73
N ALA A 131 -16.83 -12.64 -25.17
CA ALA A 131 -17.59 -13.76 -24.60
C ALA A 131 -17.87 -14.85 -25.65
N GLN A 132 -18.27 -14.46 -26.86
CA GLN A 132 -18.44 -15.39 -27.99
C GLN A 132 -17.12 -16.08 -28.38
N ARG A 133 -16.01 -15.34 -28.44
CA ARG A 133 -14.69 -15.90 -28.73
C ARG A 133 -14.19 -16.86 -27.64
N GLN A 134 -14.57 -16.64 -26.39
CA GLN A 134 -14.30 -17.54 -25.28
C GLN A 134 -15.23 -18.78 -25.28
N GLY A 135 -16.23 -18.84 -26.16
CA GLY A 135 -17.16 -19.96 -26.28
C GLY A 135 -18.34 -19.90 -25.32
N LEU A 136 -18.58 -18.78 -24.63
CA LEU A 136 -19.76 -18.59 -23.78
C LEU A 136 -21.02 -18.49 -24.66
N ARG A 137 -22.05 -19.28 -24.32
CA ARG A 137 -23.39 -19.13 -24.94
C ARG A 137 -24.34 -18.53 -23.91
N ILE A 138 -24.86 -17.34 -24.21
CA ILE A 138 -25.76 -16.59 -23.33
C ILE A 138 -27.14 -16.58 -23.97
N ASP A 139 -28.15 -17.10 -23.27
CA ASP A 139 -29.55 -17.00 -23.67
C ASP A 139 -30.08 -15.59 -23.34
N LEU A 140 -30.03 -14.71 -24.35
CA LEU A 140 -30.45 -13.32 -24.21
C LEU A 140 -31.96 -13.19 -24.01
N GLU A 141 -32.77 -14.04 -24.63
CA GLU A 141 -34.23 -13.97 -24.52
C GLU A 141 -34.68 -14.40 -23.13
N GLY A 142 -34.16 -15.54 -22.64
CA GLY A 142 -34.42 -16.00 -21.29
C GLY A 142 -33.95 -15.01 -20.22
N LEU A 143 -32.76 -14.42 -20.39
CA LEU A 143 -32.23 -13.44 -19.45
C LEU A 143 -33.05 -12.14 -19.43
N ARG A 144 -33.55 -11.68 -20.59
CA ARG A 144 -34.46 -10.53 -20.70
C ARG A 144 -35.76 -10.76 -19.95
N ALA A 145 -36.36 -11.94 -20.12
CA ALA A 145 -37.60 -12.32 -19.44
C ALA A 145 -37.42 -12.38 -17.92
N GLU A 146 -36.36 -13.05 -17.47
CA GLU A 146 -36.07 -13.26 -16.04
C GLU A 146 -35.74 -11.95 -15.30
N LEU A 147 -34.89 -11.10 -15.90
CA LEU A 147 -34.53 -9.82 -15.31
C LEU A 147 -35.63 -8.78 -15.48
N SER A 148 -36.54 -8.96 -16.44
CA SER A 148 -37.58 -7.99 -16.80
C SER A 148 -36.98 -6.60 -17.13
N VAL A 149 -35.81 -6.61 -17.78
CA VAL A 149 -35.02 -5.42 -18.12
C VAL A 149 -34.57 -5.55 -19.59
N PRO A 150 -34.64 -4.49 -20.40
CA PRO A 150 -34.10 -4.52 -21.76
C PRO A 150 -32.59 -4.80 -21.76
N ILE A 151 -32.14 -5.72 -22.61
CA ILE A 151 -30.72 -6.10 -22.74
C ILE A 151 -30.25 -5.81 -24.16
N ILE A 152 -29.22 -4.98 -24.29
CA ILE A 152 -28.58 -4.62 -25.55
C ILE A 152 -27.12 -5.07 -25.53
N THR A 153 -26.73 -5.87 -26.52
CA THR A 153 -25.33 -6.31 -26.68
C THR A 153 -24.48 -5.21 -27.28
N THR A 154 -23.33 -4.91 -26.68
CA THR A 154 -22.45 -3.83 -27.13
C THR A 154 -20.99 -4.28 -27.28
N VAL A 155 -20.27 -3.61 -28.19
CA VAL A 155 -18.80 -3.69 -28.29
C VAL A 155 -18.26 -2.28 -28.35
N ALA A 156 -17.98 -1.71 -27.17
CA ALA A 156 -17.64 -0.29 -27.04
C ALA A 156 -16.43 0.14 -27.90
N THR A 157 -15.39 -0.68 -27.99
CA THR A 157 -14.18 -0.40 -28.78
C THR A 157 -14.42 -0.32 -30.28
N ARG A 158 -15.50 -0.97 -30.78
CA ARG A 158 -15.87 -0.99 -32.20
C ARG A 158 -17.16 -0.20 -32.47
N ARG A 159 -17.69 0.50 -31.47
CA ARG A 159 -18.97 1.24 -31.53
C ARG A 159 -20.16 0.43 -32.04
N ARG A 160 -20.18 -0.89 -31.81
CA ARG A 160 -21.33 -1.75 -32.20
C ARG A 160 -22.38 -1.81 -31.11
N GLY A 161 -23.66 -1.74 -31.47
CA GLY A 161 -24.81 -1.78 -30.55
C GLY A 161 -25.03 -0.49 -29.75
N VAL A 162 -24.26 0.58 -30.03
CA VAL A 162 -24.38 1.87 -29.33
C VAL A 162 -25.66 2.59 -29.74
N ASP A 163 -26.00 2.59 -31.04
CA ASP A 163 -27.22 3.25 -31.53
C ASP A 163 -28.49 2.55 -31.03
N ASP A 164 -28.49 1.20 -30.99
CA ASP A 164 -29.57 0.39 -30.42
C ASP A 164 -29.77 0.68 -28.93
N LEU A 165 -28.66 0.85 -28.19
CA LEU A 165 -28.69 1.22 -26.77
C LEU A 165 -29.31 2.61 -26.59
N VAL A 166 -28.94 3.58 -27.42
CA VAL A 166 -29.49 4.96 -27.35
C VAL A 166 -31.00 4.95 -27.64
N ALA A 167 -31.47 4.16 -28.61
CA ALA A 167 -32.89 4.03 -28.93
C ALA A 167 -33.71 3.41 -27.78
N GLU A 168 -33.18 2.35 -27.16
CA GLU A 168 -33.83 1.68 -26.03
C GLU A 168 -33.88 2.58 -24.78
N VAL A 169 -32.79 3.31 -24.52
CA VAL A 169 -32.73 4.30 -23.43
C VAL A 169 -33.76 5.40 -23.64
N GLU A 170 -33.93 5.87 -24.88
CA GLU A 170 -34.96 6.86 -25.18
C GLU A 170 -36.38 6.33 -24.91
N THR A 171 -36.63 5.06 -25.21
CA THR A 171 -37.91 4.41 -24.92
C THR A 171 -38.15 4.28 -23.43
N ALA A 172 -37.12 3.89 -22.67
CA ALA A 172 -37.19 3.83 -21.20
C ALA A 172 -37.45 5.21 -20.56
N VAL A 173 -36.85 6.28 -21.11
CA VAL A 173 -37.11 7.67 -20.69
C VAL A 173 -38.54 8.10 -21.03
N ALA A 174 -39.07 7.68 -22.19
CA ALA A 174 -40.42 8.03 -22.61
C ALA A 174 -41.51 7.29 -21.80
N ALA A 175 -41.24 6.06 -21.35
CA ALA A 175 -42.13 5.25 -20.54
C ALA A 175 -42.27 5.73 -19.07
N ASN A 176 -41.52 6.77 -18.68
CA ASN A 176 -41.34 7.13 -17.28
C ASN A 176 -42.58 7.82 -16.68
N ALA A 177 -43.34 7.06 -15.88
CA ALA A 177 -44.22 7.60 -14.84
C ALA A 177 -43.36 8.10 -13.66
N SER A 178 -43.78 9.15 -12.96
CA SER A 178 -43.01 9.79 -11.89
C SER A 178 -42.34 8.78 -10.94
N PHE A 179 -41.03 8.88 -10.78
CA PHE A 179 -40.26 8.08 -9.84
C PHE A 179 -40.62 8.45 -8.38
N GLY A 180 -41.04 7.48 -7.57
CA GLY A 180 -41.24 7.64 -6.13
C GLY A 180 -39.93 7.52 -5.35
N ASP A 181 -39.92 7.84 -4.06
CA ASP A 181 -38.74 7.64 -3.22
C ASP A 181 -38.35 6.15 -3.17
N SER A 182 -37.05 5.87 -3.22
CA SER A 182 -36.55 4.49 -3.14
C SER A 182 -36.56 4.00 -1.71
N ASP A 183 -37.28 2.91 -1.45
CA ASP A 183 -37.27 2.15 -0.19
C ASP A 183 -36.00 1.32 0.03
N TRP A 184 -34.93 1.60 -0.75
CA TRP A 184 -33.68 0.87 -0.61
C TRP A 184 -33.06 1.10 0.77
N VAL A 185 -32.88 -0.01 1.49
CA VAL A 185 -32.16 -0.10 2.76
C VAL A 185 -30.88 -0.90 2.53
N VAL A 186 -29.84 -0.59 3.31
CA VAL A 186 -28.59 -1.34 3.32
C VAL A 186 -28.90 -2.81 3.62
N PRO A 187 -28.74 -3.74 2.66
CA PRO A 187 -29.11 -5.14 2.86
C PRO A 187 -28.19 -5.76 3.90
N ASP A 188 -28.68 -6.61 4.80
CA ASP A 188 -27.84 -7.32 5.79
C ASP A 188 -27.02 -8.46 5.16
N ALA A 189 -26.24 -9.17 5.97
CA ALA A 189 -25.39 -10.26 5.47
C ALA A 189 -26.20 -11.43 4.89
N GLU A 190 -27.43 -11.65 5.33
CA GLU A 190 -28.30 -12.74 4.87
C GLU A 190 -28.94 -12.39 3.53
N ALA A 191 -29.49 -11.19 3.39
CA ALA A 191 -30.02 -10.64 2.15
C ALA A 191 -28.95 -10.63 1.04
N LEU A 192 -27.70 -10.31 1.38
CA LEU A 192 -26.58 -10.38 0.43
C LEU A 192 -26.31 -11.80 -0.07
N ARG A 193 -26.32 -12.80 0.83
CA ARG A 193 -26.17 -14.21 0.43
C ARG A 193 -27.36 -14.66 -0.42
N GLY A 194 -28.57 -14.19 -0.11
CA GLY A 194 -29.77 -14.41 -0.92
C GLY A 194 -29.59 -13.92 -2.35
N LYS A 195 -29.19 -12.65 -2.54
CA LYS A 195 -28.92 -12.08 -3.88
C LYS A 195 -27.78 -12.80 -4.61
N ALA A 196 -26.76 -13.26 -3.90
CA ALA A 196 -25.68 -14.05 -4.51
C ALA A 196 -26.19 -15.41 -5.01
N ARG A 197 -27.07 -16.08 -4.25
CA ARG A 197 -27.71 -17.34 -4.68
C ARG A 197 -28.64 -17.12 -5.87
N GLU A 198 -29.40 -16.03 -5.89
CA GLU A 198 -30.24 -15.60 -7.01
C GLU A 198 -29.41 -15.40 -8.28
N ALA A 199 -28.34 -14.61 -8.19
CA ALA A 199 -27.42 -14.37 -9.31
C ALA A 199 -26.82 -15.69 -9.84
N GLU A 200 -26.44 -16.62 -8.94
CA GLU A 200 -25.91 -17.92 -9.34
C GLU A 200 -26.97 -18.84 -9.98
N ARG A 201 -28.24 -18.75 -9.54
CA ARG A 201 -29.36 -19.45 -10.19
C ARG A 201 -29.57 -18.95 -11.61
N ILE A 202 -29.67 -17.64 -11.80
CA ILE A 202 -29.84 -17.00 -13.12
C ILE A 202 -28.67 -17.37 -14.03
N MET A 203 -27.44 -17.28 -13.51
CA MET A 203 -26.24 -17.65 -14.26
C MET A 203 -26.27 -19.09 -14.76
N LYS A 204 -26.68 -20.05 -13.92
CA LYS A 204 -26.78 -21.47 -14.31
C LYS A 204 -27.89 -21.75 -15.31
N ALA A 205 -28.97 -20.99 -15.27
CA ALA A 205 -30.12 -21.18 -16.15
C ALA A 205 -29.86 -20.62 -17.57
N TYR A 206 -29.20 -19.46 -17.67
CA TYR A 206 -29.15 -18.70 -18.93
C TYR A 206 -27.75 -18.53 -19.53
N VAL A 207 -26.71 -19.04 -18.87
CA VAL A 207 -25.34 -18.96 -19.40
C VAL A 207 -24.68 -20.32 -19.38
N LEU A 208 -24.43 -20.84 -20.58
CA LEU A 208 -23.70 -22.08 -20.78
C LEU A 208 -22.20 -21.78 -20.77
N PRO A 209 -21.42 -22.46 -19.92
CA PRO A 209 -19.97 -22.34 -19.93
C PRO A 209 -19.39 -22.86 -21.25
N PRO A 210 -18.17 -22.45 -21.62
CA PRO A 210 -17.54 -22.90 -22.85
C PRO A 210 -17.33 -24.41 -22.88
N GLU A 211 -17.54 -25.01 -24.05
CA GLU A 211 -17.39 -26.47 -24.28
C GLU A 211 -15.97 -26.98 -23.98
N ARG A 212 -14.97 -26.09 -24.02
CA ARG A 212 -13.58 -26.36 -23.62
C ARG A 212 -13.09 -25.22 -22.72
N PRO A 213 -13.20 -25.33 -21.39
CA PRO A 213 -12.63 -24.34 -20.49
C PRO A 213 -11.11 -24.27 -20.70
N ASP A 214 -10.54 -23.07 -20.61
CA ASP A 214 -9.14 -22.78 -20.89
C ASP A 214 -8.22 -23.59 -19.95
N THR A 215 -7.75 -24.74 -20.42
CA THR A 215 -7.18 -25.79 -19.54
C THR A 215 -5.82 -25.40 -18.94
N LEU A 216 -5.08 -24.47 -19.56
CA LEU A 216 -3.77 -24.06 -19.08
C LEU A 216 -3.88 -23.17 -17.85
N THR A 217 -4.73 -22.14 -17.90
CA THR A 217 -5.01 -21.25 -16.77
C THR A 217 -5.52 -22.06 -15.57
N GLY A 218 -6.47 -22.98 -15.80
CA GLY A 218 -6.99 -23.85 -14.75
C GLY A 218 -5.94 -24.78 -14.13
N LYS A 219 -5.02 -25.33 -14.93
CA LYS A 219 -3.91 -26.15 -14.43
C LYS A 219 -2.91 -25.33 -13.60
N ILE A 220 -2.57 -24.13 -14.06
CA ILE A 220 -1.67 -23.20 -13.36
C ILE A 220 -2.30 -22.76 -12.03
N ASP A 221 -3.55 -22.30 -12.06
CA ASP A 221 -4.30 -21.92 -10.85
C ASP A 221 -4.46 -23.11 -9.90
N GLY A 222 -4.62 -24.34 -10.42
CA GLY A 222 -4.66 -25.56 -9.60
C GLY A 222 -3.40 -25.78 -8.75
N VAL A 223 -2.23 -25.38 -9.24
CA VAL A 223 -0.97 -25.43 -8.49
C VAL A 223 -0.79 -24.18 -7.62
N LEU A 224 -1.02 -23.00 -8.19
CA LEU A 224 -0.76 -21.71 -7.52
C LEU A 224 -1.75 -21.38 -6.39
N LEU A 225 -2.98 -21.88 -6.46
CA LEU A 225 -4.01 -21.71 -5.43
C LEU A 225 -4.07 -22.86 -4.43
N HIS A 226 -3.23 -23.89 -4.60
CA HIS A 226 -3.20 -25.01 -3.67
C HIS A 226 -2.73 -24.52 -2.29
N PRO A 227 -3.38 -24.91 -1.18
CA PRO A 227 -3.10 -24.38 0.16
C PRO A 227 -1.64 -24.58 0.63
N VAL A 228 -1.00 -25.67 0.19
CA VAL A 228 0.43 -25.95 0.48
C VAL A 228 1.34 -25.54 -0.67
N ALA A 229 1.22 -26.15 -1.86
CA ALA A 229 2.08 -25.82 -3.01
C ALA A 229 2.01 -24.34 -3.43
N GLY A 230 0.83 -23.72 -3.41
CA GLY A 230 0.68 -22.29 -3.65
C GLY A 230 1.43 -21.44 -2.63
N LEU A 231 1.44 -21.85 -1.35
CA LEU A 231 2.15 -21.14 -0.28
C LEU A 231 3.66 -21.32 -0.42
N LEU A 232 4.11 -22.52 -0.78
CA LEU A 232 5.53 -22.77 -1.07
C LEU A 232 6.01 -21.97 -2.28
N ILE A 233 5.22 -21.90 -3.35
CA ILE A 233 5.55 -21.09 -4.54
C ILE A 233 5.55 -19.60 -4.18
N LEU A 234 4.56 -19.14 -3.41
CA LEU A 234 4.52 -17.77 -2.92
C LEU A 234 5.80 -17.47 -2.13
N LEU A 235 6.12 -18.28 -1.12
CA LEU A 235 7.35 -18.14 -0.33
C LEU A 235 8.61 -18.19 -1.20
N GLY A 236 8.64 -19.04 -2.24
CA GLY A 236 9.75 -19.10 -3.19
C GLY A 236 9.90 -17.82 -4.02
N ILE A 237 8.80 -17.29 -4.55
CA ILE A 237 8.78 -16.00 -5.27
C ILE A 237 9.25 -14.88 -4.35
N LEU A 238 8.77 -14.86 -3.11
CA LEU A 238 9.20 -13.88 -2.11
C LEU A 238 10.66 -14.01 -1.77
N PHE A 239 11.15 -15.24 -1.59
CA PHE A 239 12.55 -15.51 -1.34
C PHE A 239 13.44 -14.97 -2.47
N VAL A 240 13.08 -15.25 -3.73
CA VAL A 240 13.80 -14.70 -4.90
C VAL A 240 13.75 -13.17 -4.89
N MET A 241 12.57 -12.59 -4.67
CA MET A 241 12.41 -11.13 -4.61
C MET A 241 13.31 -10.52 -3.52
N PHE A 242 13.28 -11.04 -2.29
CA PHE A 242 14.12 -10.55 -1.19
C PHE A 242 15.61 -10.76 -1.47
N GLN A 243 16.00 -11.93 -1.99
CA GLN A 243 17.37 -12.20 -2.33
C GLN A 243 17.88 -11.25 -3.41
N SER A 244 17.08 -10.96 -4.43
CA SER A 244 17.40 -9.94 -5.43
C SER A 244 17.57 -8.56 -4.80
N VAL A 245 16.73 -8.18 -3.85
CA VAL A 245 16.85 -6.88 -3.16
C VAL A 245 18.14 -6.77 -2.37
N PHE A 246 18.61 -7.83 -1.72
CA PHE A 246 19.87 -7.78 -0.97
C PHE A 246 21.09 -7.98 -1.85
N ALA A 247 21.10 -9.02 -2.69
CA ALA A 247 22.25 -9.38 -3.49
C ALA A 247 22.48 -8.44 -4.69
N TRP A 248 21.42 -7.96 -5.34
CA TRP A 248 21.57 -7.10 -6.52
C TRP A 248 21.59 -5.62 -6.17
N ALA A 249 20.97 -5.20 -5.06
CA ALA A 249 21.06 -3.80 -4.66
C ALA A 249 22.41 -3.47 -4.03
N ALA A 250 23.02 -4.37 -3.24
CA ALA A 250 24.26 -4.07 -2.52
C ALA A 250 25.39 -3.51 -3.43
N PRO A 251 25.75 -4.13 -4.57
CA PRO A 251 26.77 -3.55 -5.46
C PRO A 251 26.41 -2.16 -6.00
N ALA A 252 25.12 -1.91 -6.24
CA ALA A 252 24.65 -0.60 -6.70
C ALA A 252 24.65 0.44 -5.57
N MET A 253 24.36 0.02 -4.33
CA MET A 253 24.44 0.84 -3.13
C MET A 253 25.88 1.26 -2.86
N ASP A 254 26.79 0.30 -2.82
CA ASP A 254 28.22 0.51 -2.58
C ASP A 254 28.83 1.42 -3.66
N GLY A 255 28.40 1.24 -4.92
CA GLY A 255 28.79 2.11 -6.03
C GLY A 255 28.32 3.56 -5.85
N ILE A 256 27.09 3.77 -5.41
CA ILE A 256 26.56 5.12 -5.12
C ILE A 256 27.30 5.74 -3.93
N GLU A 257 27.52 4.98 -2.86
CA GLU A 257 28.24 5.43 -1.67
C GLU A 257 29.68 5.83 -2.01
N THR A 258 30.38 5.02 -2.81
CA THR A 258 31.74 5.31 -3.29
C THR A 258 31.77 6.59 -4.12
N VAL A 259 30.88 6.74 -5.10
CA VAL A 259 30.84 7.94 -5.96
C VAL A 259 30.57 9.19 -5.12
N ILE A 260 29.62 9.14 -4.20
CA ILE A 260 29.28 10.29 -3.36
C ILE A 260 30.40 10.58 -2.34
N GLY A 261 31.05 9.55 -1.80
CA GLY A 261 32.23 9.67 -0.95
C GLY A 261 33.39 10.36 -1.65
N LEU A 262 33.68 9.99 -2.91
CA LEU A 262 34.69 10.65 -3.74
C LEU A 262 34.36 12.13 -3.99
N VAL A 263 33.07 12.45 -4.21
CA VAL A 263 32.61 13.83 -4.34
C VAL A 263 32.82 14.60 -3.02
N GLY A 264 32.48 13.99 -1.88
CA GLY A 264 32.70 14.56 -0.55
C GLY A 264 34.17 14.85 -0.25
N GLN A 265 35.05 13.89 -0.54
CA GLN A 265 36.51 14.06 -0.41
C GLN A 265 37.05 15.13 -1.35
N GLY A 266 36.56 15.20 -2.59
CA GLY A 266 36.92 16.24 -3.55
C GLY A 266 36.54 17.64 -3.06
N VAL A 267 35.35 17.79 -2.46
CA VAL A 267 34.93 19.05 -1.83
C VAL A 267 35.79 19.37 -0.61
N ALA A 268 36.08 18.37 0.22
CA ALA A 268 36.94 18.53 1.40
C ALA A 268 38.38 18.93 1.05
N ALA A 269 38.90 18.50 -0.09
CA ALA A 269 40.25 18.86 -0.54
C ALA A 269 40.39 20.31 -1.03
N VAL A 270 39.29 20.94 -1.43
CA VAL A 270 39.28 22.31 -1.98
C VAL A 270 38.96 23.36 -0.92
N ILE A 271 38.19 23.00 0.11
CA ILE A 271 37.75 23.92 1.16
C ILE A 271 38.69 23.81 2.36
N PRO A 272 39.27 24.92 2.86
CA PRO A 272 40.10 24.90 4.06
C PRO A 272 39.33 24.43 5.30
N ASP A 273 39.97 23.63 6.14
CA ASP A 273 39.43 23.04 7.37
C ASP A 273 39.45 24.01 8.58
N ALA A 274 40.01 25.22 8.41
CA ALA A 274 40.20 26.18 9.48
C ALA A 274 39.06 27.20 9.63
N GLY A 275 38.61 27.42 10.87
CA GLY A 275 37.66 28.48 11.24
C GLY A 275 36.26 28.32 10.63
N LEU A 276 35.67 29.41 10.14
CA LEU A 276 34.35 29.40 9.49
C LEU A 276 34.30 28.54 8.22
N TRP A 277 35.45 28.32 7.57
CA TRP A 277 35.55 27.49 6.37
C TRP A 277 35.47 25.99 6.68
N GLY A 278 36.04 25.54 7.81
CA GLY A 278 35.86 24.16 8.29
C GLY A 278 34.41 23.84 8.66
N LEU A 279 33.70 24.83 9.22
CA LEU A 279 32.26 24.76 9.47
C LEU A 279 31.44 24.60 8.18
N PHE A 280 31.78 25.40 7.16
CA PHE A 280 31.14 25.32 5.85
C PHE A 280 31.44 24.01 5.13
N GLN A 281 32.68 23.52 5.25
CA GLN A 281 33.10 22.22 4.74
C GLN A 281 32.30 21.08 5.38
N SER A 282 32.19 21.04 6.72
CA SER A 282 31.41 20.02 7.42
C SER A 282 29.92 20.08 7.08
N LEU A 283 29.34 21.28 6.96
CA LEU A 283 27.95 21.43 6.51
C LEU A 283 27.74 20.86 5.09
N LEU A 284 28.67 21.12 4.18
CA LEU A 284 28.58 20.63 2.81
C LEU A 284 28.84 19.12 2.71
N VAL A 285 29.87 18.62 3.37
CA VAL A 285 30.29 17.21 3.29
C VAL A 285 29.38 16.33 4.15
N ASP A 286 29.26 16.61 5.44
CA ASP A 286 28.52 15.76 6.38
C ASP A 286 27.01 16.05 6.32
N GLY A 287 26.63 17.33 6.28
CA GLY A 287 25.23 17.75 6.28
C GLY A 287 24.52 17.53 4.94
N LEU A 288 25.08 18.07 3.85
CA LEU A 288 24.43 18.08 2.53
C LEU A 288 24.76 16.83 1.72
N ILE A 289 26.04 16.54 1.46
CA ILE A 289 26.49 15.42 0.62
C ILE A 289 26.18 14.09 1.32
N GLY A 290 26.52 13.95 2.59
CA GLY A 290 26.14 12.80 3.41
C GLY A 290 24.61 12.61 3.49
N GLY A 291 23.87 13.72 3.62
CA GLY A 291 22.41 13.70 3.56
C GLY A 291 21.86 13.20 2.22
N VAL A 292 22.44 13.62 1.09
CA VAL A 292 22.09 13.11 -0.25
C VAL A 292 22.46 11.63 -0.41
N ALA A 293 23.62 11.21 0.11
CA ALA A 293 24.04 9.81 0.12
C ALA A 293 23.00 8.93 0.81
N SER A 294 22.57 9.33 2.01
CA SER A 294 21.55 8.60 2.79
C SER A 294 20.23 8.41 2.03
N VAL A 295 19.90 9.28 1.07
CA VAL A 295 18.69 9.16 0.24
C VAL A 295 18.92 8.24 -0.95
N LEU A 296 20.01 8.48 -1.70
CA LEU A 296 20.25 7.85 -2.99
C LEU A 296 20.67 6.39 -2.86
N VAL A 297 21.35 6.04 -1.77
CA VAL A 297 21.78 4.68 -1.49
C VAL A 297 20.58 3.72 -1.43
N PHE A 298 19.39 4.12 -0.98
CA PHE A 298 18.23 3.21 -0.96
C PHE A 298 17.49 3.07 -2.29
N LEU A 299 17.78 3.92 -3.28
CA LEU A 299 17.04 3.92 -4.54
C LEU A 299 17.11 2.56 -5.27
N PRO A 300 18.27 1.88 -5.40
CA PRO A 300 18.34 0.58 -6.07
C PRO A 300 17.43 -0.48 -5.44
N GLN A 301 17.43 -0.61 -4.10
CA GLN A 301 16.55 -1.54 -3.38
C GLN A 301 15.08 -1.27 -3.72
N ILE A 302 14.67 0.00 -3.65
CA ILE A 302 13.30 0.42 -3.94
C ILE A 302 12.89 0.07 -5.37
N LEU A 303 13.76 0.29 -6.35
CA LEU A 303 13.47 -0.01 -7.75
C LEU A 303 13.34 -1.51 -8.01
N ILE A 304 14.18 -2.34 -7.39
CA ILE A 304 14.07 -3.80 -7.51
C ILE A 304 12.74 -4.29 -6.95
N ILE A 305 12.34 -3.85 -5.76
CA ILE A 305 11.05 -4.22 -5.15
C ILE A 305 9.88 -3.81 -6.06
N PHE A 306 9.88 -2.57 -6.54
CA PHE A 306 8.82 -2.10 -7.44
C PHE A 306 8.82 -2.87 -8.76
N ALA A 307 9.97 -3.29 -9.27
CA ALA A 307 10.04 -4.08 -10.50
C ALA A 307 9.32 -5.42 -10.32
N PHE A 308 9.56 -6.11 -9.20
CA PHE A 308 8.86 -7.34 -8.86
C PHE A 308 7.36 -7.12 -8.61
N ILE A 309 6.98 -6.09 -7.86
CA ILE A 309 5.56 -5.79 -7.59
C ILE A 309 4.81 -5.52 -8.90
N ILE A 310 5.36 -4.66 -9.77
CA ILE A 310 4.74 -4.31 -11.06
C ILE A 310 4.68 -5.57 -11.94
N ALA A 311 5.74 -6.37 -12.00
CA ALA A 311 5.75 -7.61 -12.79
C ALA A 311 4.71 -8.63 -12.30
N LEU A 312 4.58 -8.84 -10.98
CA LEU A 312 3.60 -9.75 -10.40
C LEU A 312 2.16 -9.25 -10.57
N GLU A 313 1.97 -7.92 -10.55
CA GLU A 313 0.68 -7.26 -10.77
C GLU A 313 0.25 -7.38 -12.23
N ASP A 314 1.12 -7.00 -13.17
CA ASP A 314 0.87 -7.10 -14.61
C ASP A 314 0.67 -8.57 -15.04
N PHE A 315 1.35 -9.52 -14.40
CA PHE A 315 1.13 -10.95 -14.64
C PHE A 315 -0.22 -11.46 -14.11
N GLY A 316 -0.81 -10.77 -13.13
CA GLY A 316 -2.05 -11.18 -12.46
C GLY A 316 -1.85 -12.14 -11.28
N TYR A 317 -0.61 -12.44 -10.88
CA TYR A 317 -0.29 -13.32 -9.74
C TYR A 317 -0.75 -12.73 -8.40
N MET A 318 -0.71 -11.39 -8.27
CA MET A 318 -1.06 -10.69 -7.02
C MET A 318 -2.45 -11.03 -6.48
N SER A 319 -3.43 -11.23 -7.38
CA SER A 319 -4.78 -11.65 -7.01
C SER A 319 -4.81 -13.06 -6.40
N ARG A 320 -4.03 -14.01 -6.95
CA ARG A 320 -3.90 -15.38 -6.42
C ARG A 320 -3.19 -15.40 -5.08
N ALA A 321 -2.10 -14.64 -4.95
CA ALA A 321 -1.38 -14.50 -3.70
C ALA A 321 -2.28 -13.92 -2.59
N ALA A 322 -3.07 -12.90 -2.91
CA ALA A 322 -4.04 -12.33 -1.97
C ALA A 322 -5.12 -13.34 -1.56
N PHE A 323 -5.62 -14.16 -2.51
CA PHE A 323 -6.57 -15.23 -2.20
C PHE A 323 -5.99 -16.28 -1.26
N LEU A 324 -4.77 -16.73 -1.51
CA LEU A 324 -4.09 -17.72 -0.67
C LEU A 324 -3.85 -17.18 0.75
N MET A 325 -3.49 -15.90 0.85
CA MET A 325 -3.23 -15.23 2.13
C MET A 325 -4.51 -14.82 2.86
N ASP A 326 -5.68 -14.83 2.21
CA ASP A 326 -6.94 -14.37 2.81
C ASP A 326 -7.29 -15.15 4.08
N LYS A 327 -7.04 -16.46 4.11
CA LYS A 327 -7.29 -17.27 5.31
C LYS A 327 -6.39 -16.86 6.48
N ILE A 328 -5.11 -16.61 6.22
CA ILE A 328 -4.12 -16.24 7.25
C ILE A 328 -4.38 -14.81 7.74
N MET A 329 -4.56 -13.88 6.80
CA MET A 329 -4.83 -12.47 7.09
C MET A 329 -6.20 -12.27 7.75
N GLY A 330 -7.22 -13.01 7.30
CA GLY A 330 -8.58 -12.96 7.84
C GLY A 330 -8.63 -13.34 9.32
N GLY A 331 -7.80 -14.30 9.74
CA GLY A 331 -7.61 -14.66 11.15
C GLY A 331 -7.04 -13.52 12.01
N ALA A 332 -6.12 -12.73 11.44
CA ALA A 332 -5.54 -11.56 12.10
C ALA A 332 -6.41 -10.30 12.01
N GLY A 333 -7.49 -10.33 11.24
CA GLY A 333 -8.37 -9.19 11.10
C GLY A 333 -8.25 -8.41 9.79
N LEU A 334 -7.35 -8.82 8.90
CA LEU A 334 -7.03 -8.12 7.67
C LEU A 334 -7.61 -8.82 6.46
N HIS A 335 -7.77 -8.04 5.40
CA HIS A 335 -8.13 -8.54 4.09
C HIS A 335 -6.91 -9.21 3.43
N GLY A 336 -7.09 -10.27 2.63
CA GLY A 336 -5.96 -10.96 1.95
C GLY A 336 -5.05 -10.03 1.13
N ARG A 337 -5.60 -8.96 0.54
CA ARG A 337 -4.82 -7.92 -0.17
C ARG A 337 -3.85 -7.13 0.72
N ALA A 338 -4.04 -7.12 2.05
CA ALA A 338 -3.14 -6.43 2.98
C ALA A 338 -1.76 -7.09 3.06
N PHE A 339 -1.65 -8.37 2.70
CA PHE A 339 -0.38 -9.07 2.61
C PHE A 339 0.61 -8.36 1.68
N ILE A 340 0.15 -7.82 0.55
CA ILE A 340 0.98 -7.17 -0.47
C ILE A 340 1.73 -5.96 0.11
N PRO A 341 1.04 -4.97 0.72
CA PRO A 341 1.69 -3.90 1.47
C PRO A 341 2.64 -4.35 2.57
N LEU A 342 2.21 -5.33 3.39
CA LEU A 342 2.99 -5.77 4.55
C LEU A 342 4.29 -6.45 4.14
N LEU A 343 4.22 -7.29 3.12
CA LEU A 343 5.37 -7.91 2.50
C LEU A 343 6.36 -6.86 1.95
N SER A 344 5.86 -5.88 1.20
CA SER A 344 6.70 -4.79 0.69
C SER A 344 7.34 -3.97 1.82
N SER A 345 6.69 -3.90 2.99
CA SER A 345 7.20 -3.18 4.17
C SER A 345 8.45 -3.80 4.80
N PHE A 346 8.70 -5.10 4.62
CA PHE A 346 9.96 -5.75 5.05
C PHE A 346 11.18 -5.23 4.32
N ALA A 347 10.99 -4.82 3.08
CA ALA A 347 12.06 -4.21 2.34
C ALA A 347 12.11 -2.72 2.71
N CYS A 348 11.00 -2.00 2.54
CA CYS A 348 10.86 -0.63 3.04
C CYS A 348 9.39 -0.29 3.34
N ALA A 349 9.14 0.33 4.49
CA ALA A 349 7.78 0.72 4.90
C ALA A 349 7.14 1.77 3.96
N ILE A 350 7.94 2.63 3.31
CA ILE A 350 7.44 3.68 2.40
C ILE A 350 6.64 3.10 1.22
N PRO A 351 7.23 2.24 0.35
CA PRO A 351 6.49 1.64 -0.75
C PRO A 351 5.38 0.71 -0.26
N GLY A 352 5.58 0.00 0.86
CA GLY A 352 4.55 -0.84 1.47
C GLY A 352 3.30 -0.03 1.85
N ILE A 353 3.46 1.09 2.54
CA ILE A 353 2.35 1.98 2.91
C ILE A 353 1.67 2.57 1.68
N MET A 354 2.42 2.94 0.63
CA MET A 354 1.82 3.42 -0.63
C MET A 354 1.03 2.33 -1.37
N ALA A 355 1.46 1.07 -1.27
CA ALA A 355 0.76 -0.08 -1.88
C ALA A 355 -0.57 -0.39 -1.19
N THR A 356 -0.84 0.16 0.00
CA THR A 356 -2.13 -0.04 0.70
C THR A 356 -3.33 0.50 -0.07
N ARG A 357 -3.12 1.30 -1.13
CA ARG A 357 -4.18 1.76 -2.05
C ARG A 357 -4.91 0.63 -2.77
N VAL A 358 -4.31 -0.56 -2.85
CA VAL A 358 -4.93 -1.76 -3.41
C VAL A 358 -6.04 -2.32 -2.49
N ILE A 359 -6.09 -1.86 -1.23
CA ILE A 359 -7.11 -2.23 -0.25
C ILE A 359 -8.27 -1.24 -0.33
N ASP A 360 -9.42 -1.72 -0.80
CA ASP A 360 -10.60 -0.89 -1.04
C ASP A 360 -11.23 -0.35 0.27
N ASN A 361 -11.31 -1.20 1.30
CA ASN A 361 -11.92 -0.85 2.57
C ASN A 361 -11.02 0.11 3.37
N ARG A 362 -11.53 1.31 3.67
CA ARG A 362 -10.80 2.35 4.43
C ARG A 362 -10.29 1.87 5.80
N ARG A 363 -11.05 1.04 6.52
CA ARG A 363 -10.67 0.55 7.87
C ARG A 363 -9.52 -0.45 7.78
N ASP A 364 -9.60 -1.40 6.86
CA ASP A 364 -8.55 -2.40 6.64
C ASP A 364 -7.28 -1.73 6.08
N ARG A 365 -7.47 -0.76 5.17
CA ARG A 365 -6.36 0.06 4.63
C ARG A 365 -5.65 0.81 5.76
N LEU A 366 -6.39 1.52 6.61
CA LEU A 366 -5.81 2.25 7.75
C LEU A 366 -5.12 1.31 8.74
N THR A 367 -5.73 0.17 9.06
CA THR A 367 -5.11 -0.86 9.92
C THR A 367 -3.77 -1.28 9.32
N THR A 368 -3.75 -1.61 8.03
CA THR A 368 -2.55 -2.05 7.31
C THR A 368 -1.48 -0.96 7.30
N ILE A 369 -1.85 0.31 7.11
CA ILE A 369 -0.92 1.45 7.22
C ILE A 369 -0.30 1.52 8.62
N LEU A 370 -1.10 1.30 9.67
CA LEU A 370 -0.63 1.36 11.05
C LEU A 370 0.30 0.20 11.40
N VAL A 371 0.03 -1.04 10.93
CA VAL A 371 0.89 -2.21 11.25
C VAL A 371 2.07 -2.42 10.29
N ALA A 372 2.06 -1.84 9.08
CA ALA A 372 3.19 -1.92 8.14
C ALA A 372 4.55 -1.55 8.76
N PRO A 373 4.65 -0.48 9.58
CA PRO A 373 5.83 -0.14 10.37
C PRO A 373 6.40 -1.21 11.32
N LEU A 374 5.62 -2.21 11.69
CA LEU A 374 6.06 -3.30 12.57
C LEU A 374 6.81 -4.39 11.81
N MET A 375 6.77 -4.37 10.48
CA MET A 375 7.62 -5.20 9.65
C MET A 375 9.05 -4.67 9.70
N THR A 376 10.01 -5.55 10.00
CA THR A 376 11.43 -5.20 10.03
C THR A 376 11.90 -4.83 8.63
N CYS A 377 12.22 -3.55 8.41
CA CYS A 377 12.75 -3.05 7.15
C CYS A 377 14.27 -3.28 7.02
N SER A 378 14.80 -3.26 5.79
CA SER A 378 16.23 -3.50 5.50
C SER A 378 17.17 -2.55 6.27
N ALA A 379 16.75 -1.31 6.49
CA ALA A 379 17.50 -0.29 7.22
C ALA A 379 17.77 -0.63 8.70
N ARG A 380 17.09 -1.65 9.27
CA ARG A 380 17.34 -2.13 10.63
C ARG A 380 18.46 -3.17 10.70
N ILE A 381 18.81 -3.79 9.57
CA ILE A 381 19.78 -4.88 9.51
C ILE A 381 21.15 -4.46 10.05
N PRO A 382 21.73 -3.28 9.72
CA PRO A 382 23.03 -2.90 10.27
C PRO A 382 23.05 -2.86 11.80
N VAL A 383 21.98 -2.35 12.42
CA VAL A 383 21.82 -2.33 13.88
C VAL A 383 21.71 -3.76 14.41
N TYR A 384 20.90 -4.62 13.79
CA TYR A 384 20.76 -6.00 14.23
C TYR A 384 22.07 -6.78 14.13
N VAL A 385 22.77 -6.68 13.00
CA VAL A 385 24.05 -7.36 12.78
C VAL A 385 25.08 -6.90 13.79
N LEU A 386 25.21 -5.58 14.03
CA LEU A 386 26.14 -5.04 15.01
C LEU A 386 25.88 -5.57 16.42
N ILE A 387 24.64 -5.51 16.90
CA ILE A 387 24.30 -5.89 18.27
C ILE A 387 24.34 -7.42 18.43
N ILE A 388 23.90 -8.18 17.42
CA ILE A 388 24.04 -9.64 17.42
C ILE A 388 25.52 -10.04 17.44
N ALA A 389 26.36 -9.40 16.63
CA ALA A 389 27.81 -9.67 16.62
C ALA A 389 28.49 -9.31 17.95
N ALA A 390 28.01 -8.28 18.65
CA ALA A 390 28.55 -7.85 19.93
C ALA A 390 28.18 -8.79 21.10
N PHE A 391 26.96 -9.33 21.12
CA PHE A 391 26.43 -10.01 22.31
C PHE A 391 26.07 -11.49 22.13
N ILE A 392 25.92 -11.96 20.89
CA ILE A 392 25.50 -13.35 20.61
C ILE A 392 26.70 -14.17 20.13
N PRO A 393 27.08 -15.24 20.84
CA PRO A 393 28.17 -16.12 20.44
C PRO A 393 27.98 -16.68 19.04
N ASN A 394 29.08 -16.76 18.29
CA ASN A 394 29.09 -17.38 16.96
C ASN A 394 29.23 -18.91 17.08
N GLU A 395 28.21 -19.55 17.65
CA GLU A 395 28.15 -21.00 17.87
C GLU A 395 27.13 -21.68 16.94
N THR A 396 27.40 -22.94 16.60
CA THR A 396 26.48 -23.78 15.83
C THR A 396 25.55 -24.56 16.75
N VAL A 397 24.26 -24.25 16.67
CA VAL A 397 23.17 -24.99 17.29
C VAL A 397 22.80 -26.18 16.40
N TRP A 398 22.63 -27.36 17.02
CA TRP A 398 22.26 -28.61 16.34
C TRP A 398 23.20 -29.06 15.21
N GLY A 399 24.43 -28.54 15.16
CA GLY A 399 25.47 -28.95 14.20
C GLY A 399 25.36 -28.34 12.80
N PHE A 400 24.29 -27.60 12.48
CA PHE A 400 24.10 -26.98 11.16
C PHE A 400 23.46 -25.58 11.19
N VAL A 401 22.96 -25.11 12.34
CA VAL A 401 22.28 -23.80 12.45
C VAL A 401 23.16 -22.83 13.21
N ASN A 402 23.45 -21.66 12.65
CA ASN A 402 24.18 -20.62 13.36
C ASN A 402 23.28 -19.89 14.37
N LEU A 403 23.73 -19.71 15.62
CA LEU A 403 22.96 -19.04 16.68
C LEU A 403 22.61 -17.58 16.33
N GLN A 404 23.54 -16.82 15.76
CA GLN A 404 23.30 -15.44 15.31
C GLN A 404 22.21 -15.40 14.23
N GLY A 405 22.24 -16.35 13.30
CA GLY A 405 21.18 -16.53 12.30
C GLY A 405 19.82 -16.85 12.91
N LEU A 406 19.78 -17.68 13.96
CA LEU A 406 18.55 -18.01 14.68
C LEU A 406 17.97 -16.80 15.41
N VAL A 407 18.82 -15.98 16.05
CA VAL A 407 18.40 -14.73 16.69
C VAL A 407 17.82 -13.77 15.65
N MET A 408 18.51 -13.59 14.52
CA MET A 408 18.04 -12.75 13.42
C MET A 408 16.67 -13.22 12.89
N PHE A 409 16.50 -14.54 12.68
CA PHE A 409 15.21 -15.11 12.31
C PHE A 409 14.12 -14.83 13.37
N GLY A 410 14.45 -14.98 14.65
CA GLY A 410 13.56 -14.66 15.76
C GLY A 410 13.09 -13.20 15.76
N LEU A 411 13.98 -12.24 15.47
CA LEU A 411 13.64 -10.82 15.36
C LEU A 411 12.64 -10.56 14.22
N TYR A 412 12.82 -11.20 13.05
CA TYR A 412 11.88 -11.08 11.93
C TYR A 412 10.53 -11.71 12.25
N ALA A 413 10.53 -12.90 12.84
CA ALA A 413 9.32 -13.59 13.27
C ALA A 413 8.55 -12.78 14.32
N ALA A 414 9.26 -12.17 15.29
CA ALA A 414 8.66 -11.30 16.30
C ALA A 414 7.96 -10.09 15.67
N GLY A 415 8.54 -9.46 14.65
CA GLY A 415 7.91 -8.38 13.90
C GLY A 415 6.59 -8.81 13.24
N ILE A 416 6.58 -9.97 12.56
CA ILE A 416 5.38 -10.53 11.92
C ILE A 416 4.28 -10.79 12.95
N VAL A 417 4.60 -11.56 13.99
CA VAL A 417 3.65 -11.97 15.01
C VAL A 417 3.06 -10.73 15.70
N SER A 418 3.89 -9.73 15.97
CA SER A 418 3.45 -8.47 16.56
C SER A 418 2.55 -7.68 15.62
N ALA A 419 2.87 -7.60 14.33
CA ALA A 419 2.02 -6.94 13.34
C ALA A 419 0.62 -7.59 13.25
N LEU A 420 0.56 -8.93 13.22
CA LEU A 420 -0.70 -9.66 13.23
C LEU A 420 -1.48 -9.47 14.54
N THR A 421 -0.77 -9.49 15.68
CA THR A 421 -1.37 -9.30 17.01
C THR A 421 -1.94 -7.90 17.16
N VAL A 422 -1.18 -6.87 16.81
CA VAL A 422 -1.63 -5.47 16.85
C VAL A 422 -2.81 -5.29 15.90
N SER A 423 -2.75 -5.84 14.69
CA SER A 423 -3.88 -5.77 13.76
C SER A 423 -5.16 -6.38 14.34
N PHE A 424 -5.05 -7.54 14.96
CA PHE A 424 -6.16 -8.22 15.62
C PHE A 424 -6.73 -7.39 16.78
N VAL A 425 -5.86 -6.80 17.61
CA VAL A 425 -6.25 -5.92 18.72
C VAL A 425 -6.97 -4.67 18.21
N ILE A 426 -6.43 -3.98 17.20
CA ILE A 426 -7.06 -2.77 16.69
C ILE A 426 -8.44 -3.11 16.09
N ARG A 427 -8.56 -4.24 15.36
CA ARG A 427 -9.87 -4.71 14.87
C ARG A 427 -10.87 -4.95 16.00
N LYS A 428 -10.48 -5.68 17.04
CA LYS A 428 -11.37 -6.05 18.15
C LYS A 428 -11.83 -4.83 18.97
N ILE A 429 -10.96 -3.84 19.13
CA ILE A 429 -11.23 -2.64 19.95
C ILE A 429 -11.93 -1.55 19.14
N PHE A 430 -11.41 -1.20 17.96
CA PHE A 430 -11.84 -0.02 17.20
C PHE A 430 -12.82 -0.32 16.06
N TRP A 431 -12.75 -1.50 15.44
CA TRP A 431 -13.57 -1.85 14.27
C TRP A 431 -14.48 -3.05 14.52
N ARG A 432 -15.48 -2.84 15.39
CA ARG A 432 -16.56 -3.82 15.60
C ARG A 432 -17.46 -3.86 14.36
N GLY A 433 -17.61 -5.04 13.74
CA GLY A 433 -18.45 -5.26 12.56
C GLY A 433 -18.20 -6.61 11.89
N SER A 434 -19.15 -7.08 11.08
CA SER A 434 -19.06 -8.35 10.36
C SER A 434 -17.93 -8.33 9.32
N THR A 435 -17.09 -9.38 9.31
CA THR A 435 -16.24 -9.74 8.16
C THR A 435 -17.12 -9.85 6.91
N GLU A 436 -17.03 -8.88 6.01
CA GLU A 436 -17.77 -8.97 4.76
C GLU A 436 -17.13 -10.04 3.85
N PRO A 437 -17.93 -10.85 3.14
CA PRO A 437 -17.40 -11.86 2.24
C PRO A 437 -16.45 -11.25 1.21
N PHE A 438 -15.24 -11.80 1.12
CA PHE A 438 -14.27 -11.45 0.10
C PHE A 438 -14.76 -11.95 -1.25
N MET A 439 -15.10 -11.01 -2.14
CA MET A 439 -15.39 -11.33 -3.55
C MET A 439 -14.23 -10.77 -4.37
N MET A 440 -13.46 -11.66 -4.98
CA MET A 440 -12.35 -11.29 -5.84
C MET A 440 -12.57 -11.92 -7.21
N GLU A 441 -12.57 -11.09 -8.24
CA GLU A 441 -12.40 -11.55 -9.62
C GLU A 441 -10.92 -11.89 -9.81
N LEU A 442 -10.63 -13.12 -10.28
CA LEU A 442 -9.27 -13.50 -10.67
C LEU A 442 -9.06 -13.04 -12.11
N PRO A 443 -8.27 -11.98 -12.37
CA PRO A 443 -7.99 -11.53 -13.73
C PRO A 443 -7.29 -12.63 -14.54
N ALA A 444 -7.45 -12.64 -15.86
CA ALA A 444 -6.68 -13.55 -16.71
C ALA A 444 -5.17 -13.26 -16.61
N TYR A 445 -4.34 -14.30 -16.79
CA TYR A 445 -2.88 -14.12 -16.90
C TYR A 445 -2.55 -13.26 -18.12
N LYS A 446 -1.62 -12.32 -17.94
CA LYS A 446 -1.10 -11.48 -19.02
C LYS A 446 0.41 -11.49 -18.95
N MET A 447 1.07 -11.32 -20.10
CA MET A 447 2.51 -11.08 -20.08
C MET A 447 2.77 -9.60 -19.75
N PRO A 448 3.70 -9.29 -18.81
CA PRO A 448 4.03 -7.92 -18.49
C PRO A 448 4.66 -7.22 -19.70
N ASP A 449 4.20 -6.01 -20.01
CA ASP A 449 4.81 -5.18 -21.04
C ASP A 449 6.07 -4.51 -20.48
N LEU A 450 7.24 -4.84 -21.01
CA LEU A 450 8.53 -4.33 -20.52
C LEU A 450 8.59 -2.80 -20.56
N LYS A 451 7.98 -2.15 -21.54
CA LYS A 451 7.94 -0.67 -21.62
C LYS A 451 7.10 -0.10 -20.49
N ASN A 452 5.97 -0.73 -20.18
CA ASN A 452 5.12 -0.35 -19.05
C ASN A 452 5.88 -0.49 -17.73
N VAL A 453 6.58 -1.62 -17.52
CA VAL A 453 7.38 -1.86 -16.31
C VAL A 453 8.45 -0.77 -16.15
N LEU A 454 9.24 -0.48 -17.20
CA LEU A 454 10.30 0.53 -17.16
C LEU A 454 9.76 1.95 -16.94
N PHE A 455 8.66 2.32 -17.61
CA PHE A 455 8.03 3.63 -17.44
C PHE A 455 7.54 3.83 -16.00
N ASN A 456 6.85 2.83 -15.45
CA ASN A 456 6.37 2.88 -14.07
C ASN A 456 7.55 2.92 -13.08
N LEU A 457 8.61 2.16 -13.30
CA LEU A 457 9.83 2.21 -12.49
C LEU A 457 10.45 3.61 -12.46
N TRP A 458 10.61 4.24 -13.63
CA TRP A 458 11.15 5.60 -13.72
C TRP A 458 10.27 6.61 -12.98
N LEU A 459 8.95 6.50 -13.14
CA LEU A 459 8.01 7.34 -12.41
C LEU A 459 8.16 7.17 -10.89
N ARG A 460 8.30 5.92 -10.41
CA ARG A 460 8.54 5.63 -8.98
C ARG A 460 9.87 6.21 -8.49
N ALA A 461 10.94 6.08 -9.28
CA ALA A 461 12.25 6.66 -8.99
C ALA A 461 12.15 8.18 -8.80
N ARG A 462 11.56 8.88 -9.78
CA ARG A 462 11.39 10.33 -9.76
C ARG A 462 10.54 10.79 -8.58
N ILE A 463 9.46 10.06 -8.28
CA ILE A 463 8.59 10.35 -7.15
C ILE A 463 9.36 10.20 -5.83
N PHE A 464 10.17 9.15 -5.68
CA PHE A 464 10.98 8.90 -4.50
C PHE A 464 12.01 10.02 -4.31
N ILE A 465 12.84 10.30 -5.32
CA ILE A 465 13.91 11.32 -5.22
C ILE A 465 13.33 12.68 -4.85
N ASN A 466 12.30 13.15 -5.56
CA ASN A 466 11.71 14.47 -5.31
C ASN A 466 11.08 14.60 -3.92
N ARG A 467 10.59 13.50 -3.34
CA ARG A 467 9.96 13.51 -2.01
C ARG A 467 10.97 13.33 -0.91
N ALA A 468 11.86 12.35 -1.05
CA ALA A 468 12.89 12.04 -0.08
C ALA A 468 13.84 13.24 0.07
N ALA A 469 14.29 13.86 -1.03
CA ALA A 469 15.14 15.04 -0.98
C ALA A 469 14.48 16.22 -0.23
N ARG A 470 13.17 16.46 -0.40
CA ARG A 470 12.47 17.57 0.28
C ARG A 470 12.27 17.37 1.78
N ILE A 471 12.32 16.13 2.27
CA ILE A 471 12.08 15.79 3.68
C ILE A 471 13.40 15.48 4.40
N ILE A 472 14.24 14.64 3.79
CA ILE A 472 15.47 14.11 4.41
C ILE A 472 16.57 15.17 4.44
N LEU A 473 16.75 15.96 3.37
CA LEU A 473 17.84 16.91 3.29
C LEU A 473 17.75 18.04 4.35
N PRO A 474 16.59 18.71 4.57
CA PRO A 474 16.46 19.65 5.68
C PRO A 474 16.67 18.99 7.04
N LEU A 475 16.19 17.75 7.19
CA LEU A 475 16.32 16.99 8.44
C LEU A 475 17.78 16.64 8.74
N MET A 476 18.58 16.25 7.74
CA MET A 476 20.00 15.96 7.90
C MET A 476 20.79 17.21 8.27
N ILE A 477 20.46 18.37 7.71
CA ILE A 477 21.05 19.65 8.12
C ILE A 477 20.70 19.96 9.58
N ILE A 478 19.47 19.71 10.02
CA ILE A 478 19.06 19.90 11.42
C ILE A 478 19.80 18.92 12.34
N VAL A 479 19.89 17.65 11.97
CA VAL A 479 20.60 16.62 12.75
C VAL A 479 22.09 16.96 12.86
N TRP A 480 22.72 17.38 11.76
CA TRP A 480 24.10 17.88 11.77
C TRP A 480 24.24 19.06 12.72
N PHE A 481 23.37 20.08 12.61
CA PHE A 481 23.41 21.25 13.50
C PHE A 481 23.30 20.86 14.98
N LEU A 482 22.36 19.96 15.31
CA LEU A 482 22.15 19.49 16.68
C LEU A 482 23.33 18.65 17.20
N SER A 483 24.02 17.91 16.33
CA SER A 483 25.14 17.05 16.71
C SER A 483 26.48 17.79 16.77
N THR A 484 26.59 18.94 16.10
CA THR A 484 27.81 19.75 16.01
C THR A 484 27.83 20.90 17.01
N PHE A 485 26.69 21.53 17.29
CA PHE A 485 26.63 22.72 18.16
C PHE A 485 25.99 22.43 19.51
N PRO A 486 26.44 23.06 20.61
CA PRO A 486 27.65 23.89 20.69
C PRO A 486 28.94 23.06 20.62
N TYR A 487 30.03 23.71 20.21
CA TYR A 487 31.35 23.08 20.20
C TYR A 487 31.83 22.79 21.63
N PRO A 488 32.63 21.72 21.82
CA PRO A 488 33.23 21.42 23.12
C PRO A 488 34.06 22.61 23.61
N PRO A 489 34.00 22.94 24.92
CA PRO A 489 34.84 23.99 25.50
C PRO A 489 36.32 23.62 25.42
N GLU A 490 37.20 24.63 25.39
CA GLU A 490 38.66 24.40 25.36
C GLU A 490 39.09 23.55 26.58
N GLY A 491 39.78 22.42 26.32
CA GLY A 491 40.20 21.48 27.35
C GLY A 491 39.19 20.38 27.70
N ALA A 492 38.09 20.24 26.95
CA ALA A 492 37.14 19.14 27.10
C ALA A 492 37.82 17.76 26.94
N THR A 493 37.55 16.86 27.89
CA THR A 493 38.07 15.48 27.88
C THR A 493 37.11 14.46 27.27
N GLY A 494 35.84 14.83 27.09
CA GLY A 494 34.79 13.97 26.51
C GLY A 494 34.67 14.08 24.99
N PRO A 495 33.94 13.17 24.33
CA PRO A 495 33.63 13.25 22.90
C PRO A 495 32.92 14.57 22.56
N ALA A 496 33.23 15.18 21.41
CA ALA A 496 32.64 16.47 21.00
C ALA A 496 31.10 16.46 20.99
N ILE A 497 30.49 15.32 20.62
CA ILE A 497 29.03 15.16 20.57
C ILE A 497 28.37 15.24 21.96
N ASP A 498 29.09 14.98 23.05
CA ASP A 498 28.57 15.06 24.42
C ASP A 498 28.17 16.49 24.79
N TYR A 499 28.91 17.47 24.28
CA TYR A 499 28.67 18.90 24.51
C TYR A 499 27.63 19.51 23.56
N SER A 500 27.26 18.79 22.50
CA SER A 500 26.30 19.26 21.50
C SER A 500 24.85 19.30 22.04
N PHE A 501 23.94 19.97 21.33
CA PHE A 501 22.51 19.96 21.65
C PHE A 501 21.95 18.53 21.63
N ALA A 502 22.45 17.67 20.73
CA ALA A 502 22.09 16.26 20.71
C ALA A 502 22.53 15.57 22.02
N GLY A 503 23.76 15.82 22.49
CA GLY A 503 24.26 15.37 23.79
C GLY A 503 23.40 15.85 24.96
N MET A 504 23.09 17.15 25.00
CA MET A 504 22.22 17.76 26.02
C MET A 504 20.82 17.12 26.05
N ILE A 505 20.22 16.89 24.87
CA ILE A 505 18.93 16.19 24.76
C ILE A 505 19.07 14.73 25.23
N GLY A 506 20.17 14.06 24.90
CA GLY A 506 20.49 12.71 25.34
C GLY A 506 20.50 12.58 26.86
N HIS A 507 21.25 13.44 27.55
CA HIS A 507 21.30 13.50 29.02
C HIS A 507 19.95 13.88 29.64
N ALA A 508 19.21 14.80 29.03
CA ALA A 508 17.89 15.19 29.51
C ALA A 508 16.86 14.05 29.41
N LEU A 509 16.97 13.20 28.38
CA LEU A 509 16.09 12.06 28.16
C LEU A 509 16.56 10.79 28.88
N GLU A 510 17.84 10.65 29.22
CA GLU A 510 18.40 9.46 29.88
C GLU A 510 17.57 8.97 31.08
N PRO A 511 17.08 9.80 32.02
CA PRO A 511 16.29 9.32 33.16
C PRO A 511 15.03 8.55 32.76
N LEU A 512 14.43 8.92 31.62
CA LEU A 512 13.24 8.24 31.08
C LEU A 512 13.60 6.87 30.47
N PHE A 513 14.80 6.73 29.92
CA PHE A 513 15.27 5.56 29.19
C PHE A 513 16.12 4.60 30.03
N ARG A 514 16.66 5.05 31.17
CA ARG A 514 17.39 4.23 32.13
C ARG A 514 16.64 2.99 32.62
N PRO A 515 15.31 3.00 32.86
CA PRO A 515 14.56 1.82 33.27
C PRO A 515 14.54 0.67 32.26
N ILE A 516 14.82 0.96 30.98
CA ILE A 516 14.94 -0.03 29.90
C ILE A 516 16.41 -0.36 29.58
N GLY A 517 17.36 0.09 30.40
CA GLY A 517 18.78 -0.22 30.26
C GLY A 517 19.57 0.67 29.32
N PHE A 518 19.01 1.81 28.89
CA PHE A 518 19.66 2.73 27.95
C PHE A 518 20.43 3.83 28.68
N ASN A 519 21.63 4.13 28.18
CA ASN A 519 22.46 5.25 28.63
C ASN A 519 22.29 6.47 27.71
N TRP A 520 22.89 7.60 28.06
CA TRP A 520 22.80 8.81 27.24
C TRP A 520 23.33 8.60 25.82
N GLN A 521 24.41 7.81 25.63
CA GLN A 521 24.99 7.52 24.31
C GLN A 521 23.98 6.85 23.37
N MET A 522 23.23 5.87 23.88
CA MET A 522 22.16 5.23 23.11
C MET A 522 21.06 6.24 22.77
N VAL A 523 20.64 7.04 23.73
CA VAL A 523 19.56 8.02 23.54
C VAL A 523 19.95 9.09 22.51
N VAL A 524 21.20 9.56 22.52
CA VAL A 524 21.74 10.45 21.49
C VAL A 524 21.67 9.78 20.11
N ALA A 525 22.10 8.51 20.00
CA ALA A 525 22.08 7.77 18.73
C ALA A 525 20.65 7.47 18.21
N LEU A 526 19.64 7.43 19.09
CA LEU A 526 18.25 7.26 18.66
C LEU A 526 17.72 8.44 17.85
N VAL A 527 18.18 9.67 18.12
CA VAL A 527 17.71 10.89 17.45
C VAL A 527 18.02 10.90 15.94
N PRO A 528 19.29 10.78 15.49
CA PRO A 528 19.59 10.61 14.08
C PRO A 528 19.02 9.30 13.54
N GLY A 529 18.96 8.25 14.38
CA GLY A 529 18.30 6.98 14.06
C GLY A 529 16.81 7.08 13.71
N MET A 530 16.10 8.11 14.19
CA MET A 530 14.71 8.40 13.83
C MET A 530 14.60 9.11 12.48
N ALA A 531 15.63 9.84 12.06
CA ALA A 531 15.70 10.41 10.73
C ALA A 531 15.96 9.32 9.69
N ALA A 532 16.95 8.48 9.95
CA ALA A 532 17.40 7.38 9.11
C ALA A 532 18.01 6.27 10.00
N ARG A 533 17.58 5.01 9.85
CA ARG A 533 17.81 3.96 10.86
C ARG A 533 19.25 3.46 10.89
N GLU A 534 19.85 3.38 9.71
CA GLU A 534 21.25 3.08 9.44
C GLU A 534 22.21 4.11 10.03
N VAL A 535 21.79 5.38 10.14
CA VAL A 535 22.60 6.46 10.73
C VAL A 535 22.79 6.27 12.23
N ALA A 536 21.96 5.45 12.89
CA ALA A 536 22.16 5.14 14.31
C ALA A 536 23.49 4.43 14.58
N VAL A 537 23.93 3.55 13.66
CA VAL A 537 25.23 2.86 13.76
C VAL A 537 26.36 3.86 13.60
N ALA A 538 26.28 4.74 12.59
CA ALA A 538 27.25 5.80 12.38
C ALA A 538 27.33 6.75 13.60
N ALA A 539 26.19 7.14 14.17
CA ALA A 539 26.12 7.98 15.36
C ALA A 539 26.75 7.30 16.59
N LEU A 540 26.52 6.00 16.80
CA LEU A 540 27.23 5.24 17.84
C LEU A 540 28.75 5.23 17.60
N GLY A 541 29.19 5.06 16.35
CA GLY A 541 30.60 5.15 15.97
C GLY A 541 31.23 6.48 16.34
N THR A 542 30.54 7.60 16.07
CA THR A 542 30.98 8.94 16.46
C THR A 542 31.04 9.11 17.99
N VAL A 543 30.03 8.64 18.71
CA VAL A 543 29.95 8.77 20.19
C VAL A 543 31.05 7.98 20.89
N TYR A 544 31.36 6.77 20.40
CA TYR A 544 32.41 5.93 20.94
C TYR A 544 33.79 6.17 20.30
N SER A 545 33.92 7.21 19.46
CA SER A 545 35.17 7.59 18.77
C SER A 545 35.81 6.44 17.98
N VAL A 546 35.00 5.56 17.41
CA VAL A 546 35.47 4.46 16.55
C VAL A 546 35.62 5.00 15.13
N ALA A 547 36.81 5.53 14.81
CA ALA A 547 37.12 6.05 13.49
C ALA A 547 37.61 4.94 12.54
N ASP A 548 36.93 4.82 11.41
CA ASP A 548 37.45 4.41 10.09
C ASP A 548 38.45 3.23 10.06
N ALA A 549 37.95 2.02 10.34
CA ALA A 549 38.68 0.78 10.11
C ALA A 549 37.97 -0.07 9.04
N GLU A 550 38.73 -0.73 8.17
CA GLU A 550 38.24 -1.72 7.18
C GLU A 550 37.29 -2.78 7.78
N ASN A 551 37.32 -2.98 9.10
CA ASN A 551 36.41 -3.85 9.87
C ASN A 551 35.62 -3.10 10.98
N ALA A 552 35.08 -1.91 10.67
CA ALA A 552 34.37 -1.02 11.59
C ALA A 552 33.31 -1.72 12.47
N THR A 553 32.58 -2.70 11.91
CA THR A 553 31.54 -3.44 12.65
C THR A 553 32.11 -4.31 13.77
N SER A 554 33.27 -4.95 13.55
CA SER A 554 33.89 -5.84 14.55
C SER A 554 34.57 -5.06 15.68
N ALA A 555 35.24 -3.95 15.35
CA ALA A 555 35.83 -3.05 16.34
C ALA A 555 34.75 -2.44 17.23
N MET A 556 33.65 -1.99 16.61
CA MET A 556 32.53 -1.41 17.36
C MET A 556 31.78 -2.45 18.20
N ALA A 557 31.62 -3.68 17.70
CA ALA A 557 31.04 -4.77 18.48
C ALA A 557 31.82 -5.04 19.77
N GLY A 558 33.16 -5.02 19.71
CA GLY A 558 34.01 -5.15 20.90
C GLY A 558 33.86 -4.00 21.90
N VAL A 559 33.82 -2.76 21.42
CA VAL A 559 33.60 -1.57 22.28
C VAL A 559 32.22 -1.63 22.96
N LEU A 560 31.18 -2.04 22.23
CA LEU A 560 29.84 -2.17 22.78
C LEU A 560 29.76 -3.28 23.83
N ALA A 561 30.37 -4.44 23.58
CA ALA A 561 30.41 -5.54 24.52
C ALA A 561 31.14 -5.19 25.83
N ALA A 562 32.12 -4.28 25.78
CA ALA A 562 32.81 -3.78 26.97
C ALA A 562 31.99 -2.77 27.79
N ASN A 563 31.10 -2.01 27.14
CA ASN A 563 30.36 -0.92 27.78
C ASN A 563 28.91 -1.29 28.15
N TRP A 564 28.30 -2.28 27.49
CA TRP A 564 26.90 -2.63 27.71
C TRP A 564 26.78 -4.07 28.25
N SER A 565 25.73 -4.31 29.03
CA SER A 565 25.34 -5.67 29.42
C SER A 565 24.60 -6.38 28.27
N LEU A 566 24.53 -7.72 28.32
CA LEU A 566 23.71 -8.51 27.40
C LEU A 566 22.23 -8.08 27.48
N ALA A 567 21.73 -7.79 28.68
CA ALA A 567 20.36 -7.31 28.88
C ALA A 567 20.10 -5.98 28.16
N THR A 568 21.07 -5.06 28.19
CA THR A 568 21.01 -3.80 27.45
C THR A 568 21.03 -4.05 25.94
N GLY A 569 21.90 -4.94 25.44
CA GLY A 569 21.94 -5.32 24.02
C GLY A 569 20.61 -5.90 23.52
N LEU A 570 20.02 -6.84 24.27
CA LEU A 570 18.71 -7.42 23.96
C LEU A 570 17.57 -6.40 24.03
N SER A 571 17.61 -5.50 25.01
CA SER A 571 16.65 -4.38 25.12
C SER A 571 16.73 -3.43 23.92
N PHE A 572 17.95 -3.16 23.43
CA PHE A 572 18.18 -2.33 22.25
C PHE A 572 17.68 -3.01 20.96
N LEU A 573 17.87 -4.33 20.81
CA LEU A 573 17.24 -5.09 19.72
C LEU A 573 15.72 -5.01 19.78
N ALA A 574 15.12 -5.26 20.95
CA ALA A 574 13.67 -5.18 21.15
C ALA A 574 13.10 -3.79 20.82
N TRP A 575 13.84 -2.73 21.15
CA TRP A 575 13.48 -1.36 20.78
C TRP A 575 13.38 -1.24 19.27
N TYR A 576 14.40 -1.66 18.53
CA TYR A 576 14.44 -1.51 17.07
C TYR A 576 13.42 -2.38 16.32
N ILE A 577 12.85 -3.42 16.92
CA ILE A 577 11.69 -4.15 16.36
C ILE A 577 10.47 -3.22 16.23
N PHE A 578 10.28 -2.33 17.21
CA PHE A 578 9.05 -1.53 17.33
C PHE A 578 9.30 -0.03 17.22
N ALA A 579 10.57 0.37 17.11
CA ALA A 579 10.97 1.76 17.07
C ALA A 579 10.20 2.46 15.95
N PRO A 580 9.66 3.67 16.21
CA PRO A 580 8.92 4.46 15.23
C PRO A 580 9.66 4.49 13.89
N GLN A 581 9.01 4.22 12.77
CA GLN A 581 9.70 4.22 11.48
C GLN A 581 10.35 5.58 11.15
N CYS A 582 11.28 5.59 10.20
CA CYS A 582 12.00 6.80 9.80
C CYS A 582 11.05 7.96 9.45
N MET A 583 11.47 9.22 9.65
CA MET A 583 10.63 10.41 9.37
C MET A 583 9.98 10.43 7.98
N PRO A 584 10.65 9.98 6.88
CA PRO A 584 10.01 9.84 5.57
C PRO A 584 8.75 8.95 5.60
N THR A 585 8.78 7.88 6.39
CA THR A 585 7.63 6.99 6.58
C THR A 585 6.48 7.73 7.24
N LEU A 586 6.73 8.51 8.30
CA LEU A 586 5.71 9.35 8.94
C LEU A 586 5.09 10.35 7.96
N GLY A 587 5.90 10.96 7.10
CA GLY A 587 5.45 11.87 6.04
C GLY A 587 4.55 11.17 5.01
N VAL A 588 4.85 9.92 4.66
CA VAL A 588 4.03 9.10 3.77
C VAL A 588 2.72 8.69 4.46
N VAL A 589 2.74 8.31 5.73
CA VAL A 589 1.53 8.00 6.51
C VAL A 589 0.60 9.20 6.57
N ARG A 590 1.12 10.40 6.89
CA ARG A 590 0.34 11.64 6.88
C ARG A 590 -0.35 11.86 5.54
N ARG A 591 0.36 11.61 4.43
CA ARG A 591 -0.18 11.78 3.07
C ARG A 591 -1.24 10.73 2.73
N GLU A 592 -0.98 9.45 3.02
CA GLU A 592 -1.91 8.37 2.66
C GLU A 592 -3.18 8.36 3.53
N THR A 593 -3.07 8.81 4.79
CA THR A 593 -4.22 8.96 5.71
C THR A 593 -4.90 10.34 5.61
N ASN A 594 -4.25 11.30 4.95
CA ASN A 594 -4.64 12.72 4.93
C ASN A 594 -4.95 13.28 6.33
N SER A 595 -4.24 12.81 7.36
CA SER A 595 -4.57 13.13 8.76
C SER A 595 -3.35 13.16 9.68
N MET A 596 -3.16 14.29 10.36
CA MET A 596 -2.16 14.40 11.44
C MET A 596 -2.52 13.57 12.66
N LYS A 597 -3.82 13.37 12.92
CA LYS A 597 -4.29 12.58 14.07
C LYS A 597 -3.77 11.14 13.99
N TRP A 598 -3.94 10.49 12.83
CA TRP A 598 -3.46 9.11 12.63
C TRP A 598 -1.93 9.00 12.65
N THR A 599 -1.23 10.03 12.18
CA THR A 599 0.23 10.10 12.26
C THR A 599 0.71 10.15 13.72
N TRP A 600 0.08 10.99 14.56
CA TRP A 600 0.41 11.06 15.99
C TRP A 600 0.03 9.80 16.75
N ILE A 601 -1.14 9.20 16.46
CA ILE A 601 -1.52 7.91 17.03
C ILE A 601 -0.44 6.87 16.72
N MET A 602 0.06 6.83 15.48
CA MET A 602 1.12 5.91 15.08
C MET A 602 2.40 6.13 15.88
N ILE A 603 2.86 7.37 15.99
CA ILE A 603 4.06 7.72 16.77
C ILE A 603 3.92 7.27 18.22
N VAL A 604 2.82 7.65 18.87
CA VAL A 604 2.60 7.37 20.31
C VAL A 604 2.50 5.87 20.58
N TYR A 605 1.72 5.13 19.79
CA TYR A 605 1.56 3.69 20.03
C TYR A 605 2.87 2.94 19.74
N MET A 606 3.62 3.30 18.68
CA MET A 606 4.88 2.64 18.35
C MET A 606 5.94 2.90 19.42
N PHE A 607 6.07 4.14 19.89
CA PHE A 607 6.96 4.46 21.01
C PHE A 607 6.57 3.71 22.28
N GLY A 608 5.27 3.67 22.61
CA GLY A 608 4.78 2.94 23.77
C GLY A 608 5.07 1.43 23.67
N LEU A 609 4.89 0.85 22.49
CA LEU A 609 5.14 -0.57 22.24
C LEU A 609 6.64 -0.89 22.26
N ALA A 610 7.49 -0.03 21.69
CA ALA A 610 8.94 -0.15 21.77
C ALA A 610 9.44 -0.05 23.21
N TYR A 611 8.99 0.95 23.95
CA TYR A 611 9.37 1.12 25.35
C TYR A 611 8.93 -0.07 26.20
N LEU A 612 7.69 -0.54 26.04
CA LEU A 612 7.18 -1.70 26.78
C LEU A 612 7.96 -2.98 26.45
N ALA A 613 8.20 -3.24 25.15
CA ALA A 613 8.95 -4.42 24.73
C ALA A 613 10.39 -4.40 25.24
N SER A 614 11.08 -3.26 25.17
CA SER A 614 12.41 -3.07 25.73
C SER A 614 12.42 -3.21 27.25
N PHE A 615 11.43 -2.65 27.95
CA PHE A 615 11.30 -2.79 29.39
C PHE A 615 11.15 -4.25 29.82
N VAL A 616 10.23 -4.98 29.18
CA VAL A 616 10.01 -6.40 29.47
C VAL A 616 11.27 -7.20 29.16
N THR A 617 11.88 -6.98 28.00
CA THR A 617 13.10 -7.69 27.57
C THR A 617 14.26 -7.43 28.54
N TYR A 618 14.50 -6.18 28.90
CA TYR A 618 15.55 -5.79 29.83
C TYR A 618 15.35 -6.44 31.21
N ARG A 619 14.15 -6.35 31.79
CA ARG A 619 13.87 -6.89 33.12
C ARG A 619 13.95 -8.41 33.16
N VAL A 620 13.46 -9.09 32.12
CA VAL A 620 13.57 -10.54 32.00
C VAL A 620 15.03 -10.95 31.84
N ALA A 621 15.80 -10.28 30.98
CA ALA A 621 17.21 -10.59 30.77
C ALA A 621 18.04 -10.37 32.04
N VAL A 622 17.81 -9.28 32.78
CA VAL A 622 18.45 -9.05 34.09
C VAL A 622 18.08 -10.14 35.09
N ALA A 623 16.79 -10.52 35.16
CA ALA A 623 16.34 -11.60 36.06
C ALA A 623 16.96 -12.97 35.72
N LEU A 624 17.33 -13.19 34.46
CA LEU A 624 18.04 -14.38 33.99
C LEU A 624 19.57 -14.27 34.08
N GLY A 625 20.10 -13.19 34.67
CA GLY A 625 21.53 -13.00 34.91
C GLY A 625 22.31 -12.38 33.74
N GLY A 626 21.64 -11.80 32.75
CA GLY A 626 22.29 -11.14 31.61
C GLY A 626 22.68 -9.67 31.83
N GLY A 627 22.54 -9.15 33.04
CA GLY A 627 22.61 -7.72 33.35
C GLY A 627 23.66 -7.37 34.38
#